data_AF-A0A2H1V4A6-F1
#
_entry.id   AF-A0A2H1V4A6-F1
#
_cell.length_a   1.000
_cell.length_b   1.000
_cell.length_c   1.000
_cell.angle_alpha   90.00
_cell.angle_beta   90.00
_cell.angle_gamma   90.00
#
_symmetry.space_group_name_H-M   'P 1'
#
loop_
_entity.id
_entity.type
_entity.pdbx_description
1 polymer ?
#
loop_
_entity_poly.entity_id
_entity_poly.type
_entity_poly.pdbx_seq_one_letter_code
_entity_poly.pdbx_strand_id
1 'polypeptide(L)'
;MKLADEGMLKILDEWRIEVDAKGKEVLGESRVSLSRSRCSMDECNLGSWACDGFLDEMVRYAKGPNWNHAHLCLINTGGLRTQILPGNVTTEALLMALPFENSVQVYELEGRYLQEALEFSVGVNWSDTFNSGRMLQIGGMRVIINASKPIGSRVTATIRCIDCDVPRYLPLDPDATYRVLSQNYIGDGGGGYSVCAN
;
A
#
# COMPACT_ATOMS: atom_id res chain seq x y z
N MET A 1 -27.45 28.10 -3.24
CA MET A 1 -26.08 27.87 -3.76
C MET A 1 -25.42 29.24 -3.86
N LYS A 2 -24.49 29.59 -2.94
CA LYS A 2 -23.77 30.87 -3.07
C LYS A 2 -22.83 30.73 -4.27
N LEU A 3 -22.92 31.68 -5.20
CA LEU A 3 -21.92 31.84 -6.27
C LEU A 3 -20.55 32.03 -5.61
N ALA A 4 -19.52 31.40 -6.18
CA ALA A 4 -18.15 31.59 -5.74
C ALA A 4 -17.76 33.08 -5.89
N ASP A 5 -16.99 33.61 -4.94
CA ASP A 5 -16.55 35.00 -4.94
C ASP A 5 -15.63 35.29 -6.15
N GLU A 6 -15.95 36.33 -6.93
CA GLU A 6 -15.23 36.66 -8.16
C GLU A 6 -13.76 37.03 -7.91
N GLY A 7 -13.46 37.66 -6.76
CA GLY A 7 -12.08 37.97 -6.37
C GLY A 7 -11.28 36.70 -6.10
N MET A 8 -11.87 35.74 -5.39
CA MET A 8 -11.27 34.43 -5.14
C MET A 8 -11.09 33.61 -6.42
N LEU A 9 -12.03 33.66 -7.36
CA LEU A 9 -11.90 32.97 -8.65
C LEU A 9 -10.70 33.49 -9.44
N LYS A 10 -10.48 34.81 -9.46
CA LYS A 10 -9.33 35.41 -10.14
C LYS A 10 -7.99 34.95 -9.54
N ILE A 11 -7.91 34.88 -8.21
CA ILE A 11 -6.70 34.36 -7.53
C ILE A 11 -6.49 32.89 -7.89
N LEU A 12 -7.57 32.07 -7.89
CA LEU A 12 -7.46 30.66 -8.24
C LEU A 12 -6.97 30.46 -9.68
N ASP A 13 -7.45 31.26 -10.64
CA ASP A 13 -7.04 31.17 -12.05
C ASP A 13 -5.55 31.44 -12.25
N GLU A 14 -4.96 32.37 -11.47
CA GLU A 14 -3.51 32.63 -11.51
C GLU A 14 -2.69 31.40 -11.08
N TRP A 15 -3.05 30.78 -9.95
CA TRP A 15 -2.37 29.58 -9.46
C TRP A 15 -2.65 28.34 -10.32
N ARG A 16 -3.82 28.29 -10.95
CA ARG A 16 -4.26 27.15 -11.76
C ARG A 16 -3.32 26.86 -12.92
N ILE A 17 -2.69 27.89 -13.50
CA ILE A 17 -1.75 27.69 -14.61
C ILE A 17 -0.56 26.84 -14.17
N GLU A 18 0.07 27.19 -13.05
CA GLU A 18 1.25 26.47 -12.55
C GLU A 18 0.90 25.09 -12.01
N VAL A 19 -0.23 24.99 -11.28
CA VAL A 19 -0.71 23.73 -10.72
C VAL A 19 -1.11 22.77 -11.83
N ASP A 20 -1.85 23.23 -12.84
CA ASP A 20 -2.23 22.41 -14.00
C ASP A 20 -1.00 21.95 -14.78
N ALA A 21 0.00 22.83 -14.96
CA ALA A 21 1.21 22.47 -15.69
C ALA A 21 1.95 21.32 -15.01
N LYS A 22 2.10 21.37 -13.68
CA LYS A 22 2.69 20.27 -12.89
C LYS A 22 1.79 19.04 -12.87
N GLY A 23 0.48 19.23 -12.70
CA GLY A 23 -0.49 18.14 -12.62
C GLY A 23 -0.58 17.33 -13.92
N LYS A 24 -0.47 18.00 -15.08
CA LYS A 24 -0.56 17.40 -16.42
C LYS A 24 0.75 16.78 -16.91
N GLU A 25 1.85 16.92 -16.17
CA GLU A 25 3.10 16.25 -16.49
C GLU A 25 2.87 14.74 -16.59
N VAL A 26 3.26 14.14 -17.71
CA VAL A 26 3.12 12.70 -17.96
C VAL A 26 4.35 11.98 -17.43
N LEU A 27 4.14 11.12 -16.43
CA LEU A 27 5.19 10.33 -15.78
C LEU A 27 5.42 8.98 -16.47
N GLY A 28 4.40 8.48 -17.18
CA GLY A 28 4.44 7.22 -17.89
C GLY A 28 3.10 6.85 -18.52
N GLU A 29 2.93 5.58 -18.86
CA GLU A 29 1.71 5.06 -19.48
C GLU A 29 1.30 3.73 -18.84
N SER A 30 0.01 3.52 -18.61
CA SER A 30 -0.55 2.24 -18.20
C SER A 30 -1.49 1.69 -19.28
N ARG A 31 -1.31 0.42 -19.67
CA ARG A 31 -2.20 -0.25 -20.64
C ARG A 31 -3.49 -0.79 -20.01
N VAL A 32 -3.57 -0.80 -18.69
CA VAL A 32 -4.72 -1.29 -17.91
C VAL A 32 -5.15 -0.22 -16.92
N SER A 33 -6.40 -0.29 -16.46
CA SER A 33 -6.81 0.53 -15.31
C SER A 33 -6.14 -0.01 -14.06
N LEU A 34 -5.47 0.86 -13.29
CA LEU A 34 -5.04 0.55 -11.93
C LEU A 34 -6.24 0.79 -11.02
N SER A 35 -7.01 -0.27 -10.81
CA SER A 35 -8.33 -0.22 -10.21
C SER A 35 -8.27 -0.26 -8.69
N ARG A 36 -9.06 0.61 -8.08
CA ARG A 36 -9.26 0.68 -6.62
C ARG A 36 -10.51 -0.07 -6.14
N SER A 37 -11.36 -0.55 -7.05
CA SER A 37 -12.72 -1.00 -6.72
C SER A 37 -12.76 -2.20 -5.77
N ARG A 38 -11.78 -3.10 -5.87
CA ARG A 38 -11.73 -4.31 -5.07
C ARG A 38 -10.75 -4.29 -3.90
N CYS A 39 -9.96 -3.23 -3.72
CA CYS A 39 -8.90 -3.23 -2.70
C CYS A 39 -9.40 -3.56 -1.28
N SER A 40 -10.65 -3.21 -0.96
CA SER A 40 -11.27 -3.47 0.36
C SER A 40 -11.85 -4.87 0.50
N MET A 41 -11.88 -5.65 -0.58
CA MET A 41 -12.48 -6.98 -0.64
C MET A 41 -11.44 -8.07 -0.89
N ASP A 42 -10.48 -7.82 -1.77
CA ASP A 42 -9.39 -8.73 -2.12
C ASP A 42 -8.19 -7.96 -2.70
N GLU A 43 -7.26 -8.67 -3.34
CA GLU A 43 -6.13 -8.07 -4.06
C GLU A 43 -6.63 -7.16 -5.20
N CYS A 44 -6.12 -5.94 -5.24
CA CYS A 44 -6.33 -5.02 -6.34
C CYS A 44 -5.00 -4.63 -6.99
N ASN A 45 -5.00 -4.49 -8.32
CA ASN A 45 -3.78 -4.18 -9.04
C ASN A 45 -3.21 -2.79 -8.74
N LEU A 46 -4.02 -1.81 -8.30
CA LEU A 46 -3.51 -0.53 -7.82
C LEU A 46 -2.66 -0.71 -6.55
N GLY A 47 -3.09 -1.59 -5.64
CA GLY A 47 -2.37 -1.90 -4.41
C GLY A 47 -1.07 -2.65 -4.69
N SER A 48 -1.12 -3.69 -5.54
CA SER A 48 0.07 -4.43 -5.97
C SER A 48 1.06 -3.50 -6.68
N TRP A 49 0.58 -2.65 -7.61
CA TRP A 49 1.41 -1.66 -8.31
C TRP A 49 2.08 -0.66 -7.36
N ALA A 50 1.33 -0.11 -6.40
CA ALA A 50 1.89 0.84 -5.44
C ALA A 50 2.96 0.19 -4.56
N CYS A 51 2.70 -1.00 -4.03
CA CYS A 51 3.66 -1.71 -3.20
C CYS A 51 4.89 -2.19 -3.98
N ASP A 52 4.73 -2.63 -5.22
CA ASP A 52 5.86 -3.00 -6.08
C ASP A 52 6.72 -1.78 -6.40
N GLY A 53 6.12 -0.62 -6.70
CA GLY A 53 6.86 0.62 -6.90
C GLY A 53 7.66 1.06 -5.67
N PHE A 54 7.06 0.97 -4.47
CA PHE A 54 7.79 1.23 -3.22
C PHE A 54 8.93 0.22 -2.98
N LEU A 55 8.71 -1.07 -3.27
CA LEU A 55 9.74 -2.09 -3.10
C LEU A 55 10.87 -1.98 -4.13
N ASP A 56 10.57 -1.53 -5.35
CA ASP A 56 11.57 -1.25 -6.39
C ASP A 56 12.51 -0.12 -5.95
N GLU A 57 11.95 0.94 -5.37
CA GLU A 57 12.70 2.05 -4.79
C GLU A 57 13.69 1.57 -3.70
N MET A 58 13.33 0.53 -2.95
CA MET A 58 14.16 -0.03 -1.88
C MET A 58 15.37 -0.84 -2.39
N VAL A 59 15.43 -1.19 -3.68
CA VAL A 59 16.58 -1.91 -4.26
C VAL A 59 17.87 -1.08 -4.13
N ARG A 60 17.81 0.23 -4.36
CA ARG A 60 19.00 1.10 -4.26
C ARG A 60 19.53 1.27 -2.84
N TYR A 61 18.70 0.96 -1.83
CA TYR A 61 19.06 1.03 -0.41
C TYR A 61 19.51 -0.32 0.15
N ALA A 62 19.57 -1.35 -0.69
CA ALA A 62 20.05 -2.66 -0.28
C ALA A 62 21.50 -2.57 0.23
N LYS A 63 21.83 -3.40 1.23
CA LYS A 63 23.13 -3.42 1.89
C LYS A 63 23.61 -4.85 2.04
N GLY A 64 24.93 -5.04 1.99
CA GLY A 64 25.54 -6.36 2.19
C GLY A 64 25.12 -7.36 1.10
N PRO A 65 24.81 -8.61 1.45
CA PRO A 65 24.43 -9.64 0.48
C PRO A 65 22.98 -9.49 -0.04
N ASN A 66 22.22 -8.55 0.50
CA ASN A 66 20.80 -8.44 0.23
C ASN A 66 20.55 -7.79 -1.13
N TRP A 67 19.59 -8.32 -1.89
CA TRP A 67 19.20 -7.72 -3.17
C TRP A 67 18.15 -6.59 -3.01
N ASN A 68 17.52 -6.48 -1.84
CA ASN A 68 16.57 -5.41 -1.50
C ASN A 68 16.78 -4.94 -0.04
N HIS A 69 16.38 -3.70 0.27
CA HIS A 69 16.37 -3.18 1.64
C HIS A 69 15.14 -3.60 2.45
N ALA A 70 14.01 -3.91 1.82
CA ALA A 70 12.79 -4.31 2.49
C ALA A 70 12.32 -5.69 2.01
N HIS A 71 11.74 -6.49 2.91
CA HIS A 71 11.21 -7.81 2.57
C HIS A 71 9.83 -7.71 1.92
N LEU A 72 9.00 -6.81 2.45
CA LEU A 72 7.60 -6.67 2.09
C LEU A 72 7.16 -5.21 2.12
N CYS A 73 6.04 -4.94 1.45
CA CYS A 73 5.30 -3.70 1.56
C CYS A 73 3.88 -3.96 2.08
N LEU A 74 3.39 -3.08 2.94
CA LEU A 74 2.01 -3.03 3.41
C LEU A 74 1.40 -1.65 3.09
N ILE A 75 0.22 -1.64 2.48
CA ILE A 75 -0.58 -0.43 2.30
C ILE A 75 -2.05 -0.73 2.59
N ASN A 76 -2.69 0.09 3.41
CA ASN A 76 -4.12 -0.07 3.68
C ASN A 76 -4.96 0.51 2.54
N THR A 77 -6.16 -0.03 2.36
CA THR A 77 -7.09 0.51 1.34
C THR A 77 -7.49 1.95 1.52
N GLY A 78 -7.40 2.47 2.75
CA GLY A 78 -7.66 3.86 3.06
C GLY A 78 -6.67 4.80 2.37
N GLY A 79 -5.40 4.38 2.24
CA GLY A 79 -4.34 5.14 1.56
C GLY A 79 -4.48 5.20 0.04
N LEU A 80 -5.24 4.26 -0.56
CA LEU A 80 -5.55 4.21 -1.99
C LEU A 80 -6.91 4.88 -2.24
N ARG A 81 -6.94 6.03 -2.92
CA ARG A 81 -8.12 6.91 -2.95
C ARG A 81 -8.90 6.92 -4.25
N THR A 82 -8.21 6.92 -5.39
CA THR A 82 -8.86 6.79 -6.69
C THR A 82 -8.10 5.82 -7.58
N GLN A 83 -8.80 5.32 -8.59
CA GLN A 83 -8.19 4.53 -9.66
C GLN A 83 -7.40 5.42 -10.63
N ILE A 84 -6.40 4.85 -11.28
CA ILE A 84 -5.70 5.47 -12.40
C ILE A 84 -6.24 4.83 -13.69
N LEU A 85 -6.70 5.67 -14.61
CA LEU A 85 -7.25 5.23 -15.89
C LEU A 85 -6.11 4.77 -16.83
N PRO A 86 -6.39 3.87 -17.78
CA PRO A 86 -5.41 3.51 -18.80
C PRO A 86 -5.05 4.72 -19.68
N GLY A 87 -3.86 4.68 -20.26
CA GLY A 87 -3.25 5.77 -21.00
C GLY A 87 -2.18 6.49 -20.18
N ASN A 88 -2.01 7.78 -20.43
CA ASN A 88 -1.01 8.60 -19.75
C ASN A 88 -1.28 8.65 -18.24
N VAL A 89 -0.27 8.27 -17.45
CA VAL A 89 -0.25 8.44 -16.01
C VAL A 89 0.41 9.77 -15.70
N THR A 90 -0.36 10.71 -15.17
CA THR A 90 0.13 12.05 -14.84
C THR A 90 0.45 12.22 -13.36
N THR A 91 1.18 13.27 -13.01
CA THR A 91 1.43 13.67 -11.62
C THR A 91 0.13 13.86 -10.86
N GLU A 92 -0.89 14.51 -11.45
CA GLU A 92 -2.21 14.68 -10.84
C GLU A 92 -2.89 13.33 -10.58
N ALA A 93 -2.86 12.40 -11.54
CA ALA A 93 -3.48 11.09 -11.37
C ALA A 93 -2.83 10.31 -10.22
N LEU A 94 -1.50 10.39 -10.08
CA LEU A 94 -0.76 9.77 -8.99
C LEU A 94 -1.09 10.42 -7.64
N LEU A 95 -1.08 11.75 -7.57
CA LEU A 95 -1.44 12.50 -6.37
C LEU A 95 -2.88 12.22 -5.96
N MET A 96 -3.83 12.15 -6.88
CA MET A 96 -5.20 11.79 -6.53
C MET A 96 -5.32 10.35 -6.02
N ALA A 97 -4.52 9.41 -6.57
CA ALA A 97 -4.55 8.00 -6.17
C ALA A 97 -3.97 7.78 -4.77
N LEU A 98 -2.90 8.52 -4.42
CA LEU A 98 -2.18 8.48 -3.14
C LEU A 98 -2.04 9.91 -2.56
N PRO A 99 -3.13 10.56 -2.12
CA PRO A 99 -3.16 12.01 -1.88
C PRO A 99 -2.68 12.46 -0.50
N PHE A 100 -2.39 11.51 0.39
CA PHE A 100 -1.92 11.86 1.72
C PHE A 100 -0.42 12.11 1.67
N GLU A 101 0.02 13.15 2.38
CA GLU A 101 1.43 13.48 2.60
C GLU A 101 2.09 12.53 3.60
N ASN A 102 1.74 11.25 3.53
CA ASN A 102 2.37 10.19 4.31
C ASN A 102 3.81 10.01 3.83
N SER A 103 4.72 9.83 4.77
CA SER A 103 6.07 9.36 4.42
C SER A 103 6.03 7.85 4.21
N VAL A 104 6.86 7.35 3.29
CA VAL A 104 7.10 5.91 3.13
C VAL A 104 8.31 5.56 3.99
N GLN A 105 8.15 4.64 4.93
CA GLN A 105 9.18 4.27 5.90
C GLN A 105 9.46 2.76 5.90
N VAL A 106 10.69 2.40 6.28
CA VAL A 106 11.09 1.02 6.55
C VAL A 106 11.34 0.88 8.04
N TYR A 107 10.72 -0.12 8.65
CA TYR A 107 10.87 -0.46 10.05
C TYR A 107 11.04 -1.97 10.21
N GLU A 108 11.61 -2.38 11.32
CA GLU A 108 11.81 -3.79 11.65
C GLU A 108 10.64 -4.28 12.50
N LEU A 109 10.06 -5.42 12.12
CA LEU A 109 8.93 -6.02 12.81
C LEU A 109 9.11 -7.53 12.91
N GLU A 110 8.92 -8.08 14.10
CA GLU A 110 8.94 -9.53 14.28
C GLU A 110 7.77 -10.21 13.58
N GLY A 111 7.99 -11.42 13.08
CA GLY A 111 7.02 -12.15 12.28
C GLY A 111 5.70 -12.41 12.99
N ARG A 112 5.70 -12.57 14.31
CA ARG A 112 4.49 -12.70 15.12
C ARG A 112 3.57 -11.47 15.05
N TYR A 113 4.14 -10.26 15.08
CA TYR A 113 3.37 -9.03 14.97
C TYR A 113 2.89 -8.79 13.54
N LEU A 114 3.70 -9.21 12.56
CA LEU A 114 3.27 -9.21 11.16
C LEU A 114 2.10 -10.17 10.93
N GLN A 115 2.14 -11.37 11.50
CA GLN A 115 1.01 -12.32 11.47
C GLN A 115 -0.23 -11.70 12.11
N GLU A 116 -0.09 -11.04 13.26
CA GLU A 116 -1.19 -10.35 13.95
C GLU A 116 -1.79 -9.23 13.10
N ALA A 117 -0.96 -8.42 12.43
CA ALA A 117 -1.41 -7.39 11.50
C ALA A 117 -2.21 -7.99 10.33
N LEU A 118 -1.75 -9.09 9.76
CA LEU A 118 -2.46 -9.78 8.67
C LEU A 118 -3.79 -10.39 9.14
N GLU A 119 -3.85 -10.95 10.35
CA GLU A 119 -5.11 -11.43 10.94
C GLU A 119 -6.08 -10.27 11.22
N PHE A 120 -5.58 -9.14 11.73
CA PHE A 120 -6.38 -7.94 11.97
C PHE A 120 -6.98 -7.38 10.66
N SER A 121 -6.20 -7.38 9.58
CA SER A 121 -6.62 -6.99 8.23
C SER A 121 -7.91 -7.69 7.82
N VAL A 122 -8.01 -9.00 8.08
CA VAL A 122 -9.15 -9.85 7.71
C VAL A 122 -10.10 -10.18 8.87
N GLY A 123 -9.90 -9.53 10.03
CA GLY A 123 -10.51 -9.87 11.31
C GLY A 123 -11.95 -9.38 11.52
N VAL A 124 -12.69 -9.06 10.45
CA VAL A 124 -14.13 -8.75 10.52
C VAL A 124 -14.94 -10.02 10.25
N ASN A 125 -16.24 -10.03 10.59
CA ASN A 125 -17.10 -11.15 10.22
C ASN A 125 -17.42 -11.13 8.73
N TRP A 126 -17.35 -12.30 8.09
CA TRP A 126 -17.65 -12.49 6.67
C TRP A 126 -19.10 -13.00 6.58
N SER A 127 -19.96 -12.30 5.83
CA SER A 127 -21.33 -12.76 5.55
C SER A 127 -21.40 -13.43 4.18
N ASP A 128 -21.28 -12.64 3.10
CA ASP A 128 -21.34 -13.12 1.71
C ASP A 128 -20.09 -12.72 0.90
N THR A 129 -19.57 -11.52 1.16
CA THR A 129 -18.31 -11.00 0.63
C THR A 129 -17.58 -10.26 1.74
N PHE A 130 -16.25 -10.36 1.77
CA PHE A 130 -15.47 -9.52 2.66
C PHE A 130 -15.38 -8.11 2.08
N ASN A 131 -15.66 -7.11 2.90
CA ASN A 131 -15.38 -5.72 2.57
C ASN A 131 -14.97 -5.00 3.85
N SER A 132 -13.70 -4.59 3.93
CA SER A 132 -13.14 -3.96 5.10
C SER A 132 -12.17 -2.85 4.70
N GLY A 133 -12.33 -1.69 5.34
CA GLY A 133 -11.33 -0.63 5.28
C GLY A 133 -9.99 -1.04 5.89
N ARG A 134 -9.97 -2.13 6.69
CA ARG A 134 -8.74 -2.68 7.28
C ARG A 134 -7.89 -3.43 6.26
N MET A 135 -8.45 -3.90 5.14
CA MET A 135 -7.71 -4.77 4.21
C MET A 135 -6.35 -4.16 3.83
N LEU A 136 -5.30 -4.97 3.95
CA LEU A 136 -3.96 -4.63 3.47
C LEU A 136 -3.80 -5.13 2.04
N GLN A 137 -3.32 -4.24 1.18
CA GLN A 137 -2.66 -4.63 -0.05
C GLN A 137 -1.18 -4.82 0.26
N ILE A 138 -0.56 -5.80 -0.39
CA ILE A 138 0.75 -6.32 -0.01
C ILE A 138 1.67 -6.43 -1.21
N GLY A 139 2.97 -6.27 -0.99
CA GLY A 139 4.04 -6.61 -1.92
C GLY A 139 5.10 -7.46 -1.22
N GLY A 140 5.81 -8.33 -1.95
CA GLY A 140 6.85 -9.18 -1.36
C GLY A 140 6.34 -10.31 -0.45
N MET A 141 5.02 -10.53 -0.38
CA MET A 141 4.38 -11.61 0.37
C MET A 141 3.40 -12.40 -0.49
N ARG A 142 3.08 -13.63 -0.06
CA ARG A 142 1.88 -14.35 -0.51
C ARG A 142 1.07 -14.75 0.70
N VAL A 143 -0.20 -14.38 0.71
CA VAL A 143 -1.12 -14.58 1.83
C VAL A 143 -2.28 -15.44 1.36
N ILE A 144 -2.60 -16.48 2.12
CA ILE A 144 -3.79 -17.31 1.92
C ILE A 144 -4.70 -17.08 3.12
N ILE A 145 -5.94 -16.69 2.83
CA ILE A 145 -6.98 -16.40 3.81
C ILE A 145 -7.98 -17.55 3.80
N ASN A 146 -8.18 -18.20 4.94
CA ASN A 146 -9.22 -19.18 5.17
C ASN A 146 -10.32 -18.59 6.07
N ALA A 147 -11.37 -18.05 5.45
CA ALA A 147 -12.48 -17.42 6.15
C ALA A 147 -13.31 -18.38 7.02
N SER A 148 -13.20 -19.70 6.81
CA SER A 148 -13.91 -20.70 7.63
C SER A 148 -13.27 -20.89 8.99
N LYS A 149 -12.04 -20.40 9.20
CA LYS A 149 -11.37 -20.46 10.50
C LYS A 149 -11.81 -19.31 11.42
N PRO A 150 -11.68 -19.48 12.74
CA PRO A 150 -11.93 -18.42 13.71
C PRO A 150 -11.09 -17.17 13.40
N ILE A 151 -11.61 -15.99 13.74
CA ILE A 151 -10.86 -14.72 13.69
C ILE A 151 -9.57 -14.89 14.48
N GLY A 152 -8.44 -14.41 13.94
CA GLY A 152 -7.12 -14.59 14.54
C GLY A 152 -6.42 -15.89 14.15
N SER A 153 -7.01 -16.70 13.27
CA SER A 153 -6.39 -17.92 12.75
C SER A 153 -6.73 -18.17 11.28
N ARG A 154 -7.02 -17.11 10.52
CA ARG A 154 -7.44 -17.20 9.11
C ARG A 154 -6.27 -17.16 8.13
N VAL A 155 -5.12 -16.62 8.52
CA VAL A 155 -4.04 -16.26 7.61
C VAL A 155 -2.89 -17.25 7.68
N THR A 156 -2.43 -17.68 6.51
CA THR A 156 -1.09 -18.25 6.34
C THR A 156 -0.31 -17.41 5.35
N ALA A 157 0.98 -17.19 5.61
CA ALA A 157 1.80 -16.27 4.84
C ALA A 157 3.17 -16.84 4.50
N THR A 158 3.68 -16.43 3.34
CA THR A 158 5.08 -16.61 2.96
C THR A 158 5.67 -15.27 2.56
N ILE A 159 6.95 -15.07 2.84
CA ILE A 159 7.69 -13.83 2.59
C ILE A 159 8.82 -14.08 1.60
N ARG A 160 9.02 -13.13 0.69
CA ARG A 160 10.14 -13.14 -0.25
C ARG A 160 11.45 -12.88 0.48
N CYS A 161 12.30 -13.89 0.51
CA CYS A 161 13.62 -13.83 1.11
C CYS A 161 14.51 -12.80 0.38
N ILE A 162 15.14 -11.91 1.14
CA ILE A 162 16.09 -10.92 0.61
C ILE A 162 17.56 -11.29 0.85
N ASP A 163 17.81 -12.28 1.72
CA ASP A 163 19.14 -12.80 2.06
C ASP A 163 19.49 -14.06 1.26
N CYS A 164 18.59 -14.51 0.38
CA CYS A 164 18.77 -15.70 -0.45
C CYS A 164 19.43 -15.31 -1.78
N ASP A 165 20.40 -16.11 -2.24
CA ASP A 165 21.08 -15.91 -3.54
C ASP A 165 20.10 -15.74 -4.71
N VAL A 166 19.02 -16.52 -4.68
CA VAL A 166 17.88 -16.39 -5.59
C VAL A 166 16.63 -16.11 -4.76
N PRO A 167 15.89 -15.01 -5.01
CA PRO A 167 14.69 -14.68 -4.25
C PRO A 167 13.65 -15.79 -4.33
N ARG A 168 13.18 -16.25 -3.17
CA ARG A 168 12.13 -17.28 -3.04
C ARG A 168 11.24 -16.96 -1.86
N TYR A 169 10.00 -17.45 -1.92
CA TYR A 169 9.05 -17.31 -0.82
C TYR A 169 9.28 -18.41 0.22
N LEU A 170 9.53 -18.01 1.46
CA LEU A 170 9.69 -18.90 2.61
C LEU A 170 8.50 -18.70 3.57
N PRO A 171 8.11 -19.72 4.35
CA PRO A 171 7.09 -19.54 5.40
C PRO A 171 7.43 -18.37 6.32
N LEU A 172 6.40 -17.61 6.72
CA LEU A 172 6.55 -16.58 7.75
C LEU A 172 7.00 -17.24 9.07
N ASP A 173 8.22 -16.95 9.48
CA ASP A 173 8.76 -17.33 10.79
C ASP A 173 8.34 -16.30 11.84
N PRO A 174 7.61 -16.68 12.91
CA PRO A 174 7.14 -15.76 13.93
C PRO A 174 8.26 -15.12 14.76
N ASP A 175 9.42 -15.77 14.87
CA ASP A 175 10.54 -15.35 15.70
C ASP A 175 11.59 -14.55 14.92
N ALA A 176 11.49 -14.52 13.58
CA ALA A 176 12.36 -13.73 12.72
C ALA A 176 11.90 -12.27 12.61
N THR A 177 12.86 -11.36 12.43
CA THR A 177 12.62 -9.93 12.20
C THR A 177 12.62 -9.61 10.71
N TYR A 178 11.59 -8.90 10.25
CA TYR A 178 11.45 -8.48 8.86
C TYR A 178 11.45 -6.96 8.77
N ARG A 179 12.22 -6.43 7.81
CA ARG A 179 12.09 -5.05 7.35
C ARG A 179 10.81 -4.88 6.52
N VAL A 180 9.85 -4.18 7.09
CA VAL A 180 8.54 -3.86 6.52
C VAL A 180 8.58 -2.44 5.96
N LEU A 181 8.17 -2.29 4.70
CA LEU A 181 7.95 -1.01 4.05
C LEU A 181 6.48 -0.62 4.14
N SER A 182 6.15 0.55 4.66
CA SER A 182 4.76 1.03 4.68
C SER A 182 4.70 2.54 4.68
N GLN A 183 3.49 3.08 4.49
CA GLN A 183 3.24 4.48 4.83
C GLN A 183 3.22 4.63 6.35
N ASN A 184 3.78 5.72 6.86
CA ASN A 184 3.87 6.00 8.30
C ASN A 184 2.52 5.92 9.02
N TYR A 185 1.39 6.24 8.35
CA TYR A 185 0.05 6.00 8.93
C TYR A 185 -0.13 4.57 9.47
N ILE A 186 0.32 3.54 8.75
CA ILE A 186 0.23 2.14 9.22
C ILE A 186 1.39 1.79 10.14
N GLY A 187 2.62 2.19 9.78
CA GLY A 187 3.79 1.94 10.62
C GLY A 187 3.68 2.51 12.03
N ASP A 188 2.98 3.63 12.19
CA ASP A 188 2.78 4.32 13.47
C ASP A 188 1.48 3.88 14.18
N GLY A 189 0.82 2.82 13.68
CA GLY A 189 -0.34 2.19 14.34
C GLY A 189 -1.73 2.70 13.94
N GLY A 190 -1.82 3.55 12.91
CA GLY A 190 -3.09 4.07 12.39
C GLY A 190 -4.05 2.98 11.89
N GLY A 191 -5.34 3.31 11.84
CA GLY A 191 -6.38 2.36 11.39
C GLY A 191 -6.59 1.15 12.31
N GLY A 192 -5.99 1.15 13.51
CA GLY A 192 -6.02 0.04 14.46
C GLY A 192 -4.83 -0.92 14.34
N TYR A 193 -3.84 -0.62 13.49
CA TYR A 193 -2.63 -1.41 13.31
C TYR A 193 -1.57 -1.18 14.39
N SER A 194 -1.96 -1.01 15.66
CA SER A 194 -1.02 -0.69 16.76
C SER A 194 0.16 -1.66 16.86
N VAL A 195 -0.05 -2.91 16.44
CA VAL A 195 0.98 -3.96 16.40
C VAL A 195 2.15 -3.65 15.46
N CYS A 196 1.95 -2.77 14.46
CA CYS A 196 2.99 -2.35 13.53
C CYS A 196 3.95 -1.32 14.14
N ALA A 197 3.58 -0.70 15.26
CA ALA A 197 4.39 0.30 15.97
C ALA A 197 5.19 -0.29 17.14
N ASN A 198 5.25 -1.62 17.24
CA ASN A 198 5.97 -2.36 18.28
C ASN A 198 7.44 -2.55 17.94
#